data_AF-A0A8H7VVZ9-F1
#
_entry.id   AF-A0A8H7VVZ9-F1
#
_cell.length_a   1.000
_cell.length_b   1.000
_cell.length_c   1.000
_cell.angle_alpha   90.00
_cell.angle_beta   90.00
_cell.angle_gamma   90.00
#
_symmetry.space_group_name_H-M   'P 1'
#
loop_
_entity.id
_entity.type
_entity.pdbx_description
1 polymer ?
#
loop_
_entity_poly.entity_id
_entity_poly.type
_entity_poly.pdbx_seq_one_letter_code
_entity_poly.pdbx_strand_id
1 'polypeptide(L)'
;MSFIKKLYDYRPWGATSIPQQEVEDIEQDYCIIKYAAFTSVHATLSLINAEPVNWYPQELLNEFTIVRDNLYNTCHQFDQSRITEQFSSTHLKIGAELKYYIHFISDRYKENTWLTLIGLLMIAHEVLQTPSQVKTELIHVTRIGRDLALTMSRVIQEDVSNNNITFDDQFKSNLLHIFVNHANWFLLLKDTCFEFGRHDSEWEFKQNYYQVVSMATQLLLN
;
A
#
# COMPACT_ATOMS: atom_id res chain seq x y z
N MET A 1 25.95 2.98 3.84
CA MET A 1 25.11 3.95 4.57
C MET A 1 23.68 3.46 4.43
N SER A 2 23.01 3.07 5.53
CA SER A 2 21.69 2.40 5.47
C SER A 2 20.63 3.30 4.82
N PHE A 3 19.70 2.71 4.06
CA PHE A 3 18.53 3.35 3.45
C PHE A 3 17.76 4.24 4.44
N ILE A 4 17.60 3.72 5.66
CA ILE A 4 17.01 4.44 6.80
C ILE A 4 17.75 5.77 7.06
N LYS A 5 19.09 5.79 6.96
CA LYS A 5 19.89 7.00 7.18
C LYS A 5 19.70 8.06 6.09
N LYS A 6 19.45 7.65 4.83
CA LYS A 6 19.17 8.62 3.75
C LYS A 6 17.78 9.25 3.84
N LEU A 7 16.79 8.48 4.33
CA LEU A 7 15.48 9.04 4.68
C LEU A 7 15.60 10.04 5.84
N TYR A 8 16.47 9.78 6.83
CA TYR A 8 16.76 10.72 7.92
C TYR A 8 17.45 12.02 7.45
N ASP A 9 18.31 11.94 6.44
CA ASP A 9 19.09 13.10 5.97
C ASP A 9 18.35 13.99 4.93
N TYR A 10 17.14 13.60 4.49
CA TYR A 10 16.37 14.36 3.51
C TYR A 10 15.71 15.60 4.16
N ARG A 11 16.28 16.79 3.91
CA ARG A 11 15.61 18.07 4.19
C ARG A 11 14.80 18.51 2.96
N PRO A 12 13.48 18.76 3.08
CA PRO A 12 12.73 19.41 2.01
C PRO A 12 13.35 20.78 1.73
N TRP A 13 13.52 21.12 0.45
CA TRP A 13 13.98 22.43 0.03
C TRP A 13 13.03 23.50 0.58
N GLY A 14 13.53 24.33 1.51
CA GLY A 14 12.78 25.47 2.07
C GLY A 14 12.90 25.72 3.58
N ALA A 15 13.53 24.84 4.37
CA ALA A 15 13.73 25.11 5.80
C ALA A 15 14.90 26.08 6.04
N THR A 16 14.59 27.37 6.19
CA THR A 16 15.51 28.39 6.70
C THR A 16 16.07 28.00 8.06
N SER A 17 17.39 28.10 8.21
CA SER A 17 18.18 27.86 9.41
C SER A 17 17.67 28.62 10.64
N ILE A 18 17.38 27.89 11.73
CA ILE A 18 17.28 28.46 13.08
C ILE A 18 18.68 28.32 13.74
N PRO A 19 19.20 29.34 14.46
CA PRO A 19 20.55 29.31 15.00
C PRO A 19 20.71 28.21 16.06
N GLN A 20 21.88 27.58 16.07
CA GLN A 20 22.31 26.68 17.14
C GLN A 20 22.41 27.47 18.44
N GLN A 21 21.62 27.09 19.44
CA GLN A 21 21.86 27.45 20.82
C GLN A 21 21.84 26.16 21.65
N GLU A 22 22.95 25.97 22.37
CA GLU A 22 23.25 24.86 23.26
C GLU A 22 22.12 24.63 24.28
N VAL A 23 21.60 23.40 24.33
CA VAL A 23 20.90 22.90 25.52
C VAL A 23 21.38 21.46 25.75
N GLU A 24 21.88 21.29 26.97
CA GLU A 24 22.54 20.14 27.56
C GLU A 24 21.66 18.88 27.64
N ASP A 25 22.35 17.76 27.83
CA ASP A 25 21.90 16.40 28.12
C ASP A 25 20.61 16.30 28.94
N ILE A 26 19.49 16.01 28.27
CA ILE A 26 18.29 15.46 28.90
C ILE A 26 17.67 14.41 27.96
N GLU A 27 17.77 13.15 28.39
CA GLU A 27 16.92 11.99 28.03
C GLU A 27 16.61 11.76 26.53
N GLN A 28 17.54 11.10 25.83
CA GLN A 28 17.41 10.68 24.42
C GLN A 28 16.49 9.47 24.15
N ASP A 29 15.64 9.04 25.08
CA ASP A 29 14.83 7.81 24.91
C ASP A 29 13.35 8.03 24.55
N TYR A 30 12.85 9.26 24.44
CA TYR A 30 11.43 9.49 24.09
C TYR A 30 11.23 10.72 23.21
N CYS A 31 11.76 10.72 21.97
CA CYS A 31 11.32 11.71 20.97
C CYS A 31 11.44 11.28 19.50
N ILE A 32 11.36 9.97 19.21
CA ILE A 32 11.49 9.45 17.83
C ILE A 32 10.16 9.49 17.05
N ILE A 33 9.01 9.69 17.71
CA ILE A 33 7.70 9.66 17.06
C ILE A 33 7.12 11.07 17.02
N LYS A 34 7.45 11.87 15.98
CA LYS A 34 6.59 12.99 15.51
C LYS A 34 7.04 13.72 14.24
N TYR A 35 8.27 13.56 13.76
CA TYR A 35 8.72 14.29 12.55
C TYR A 35 8.35 13.65 11.20
N ALA A 36 7.87 12.40 11.18
CA ALA A 36 7.31 11.77 9.98
C ALA A 36 5.90 12.30 9.62
N ALA A 37 5.36 13.27 10.36
CA ALA A 37 3.97 13.67 10.25
C ALA A 37 3.61 14.50 8.99
N PHE A 38 4.56 14.92 8.14
CA PHE A 38 4.22 15.79 6.99
C PHE A 38 5.10 15.63 5.73
N THR A 39 5.57 14.42 5.40
CA THR A 39 6.08 14.17 4.04
C THR A 39 4.92 13.71 3.16
N SER A 40 4.69 14.35 2.01
CA SER A 40 3.60 13.95 1.12
C SER A 40 3.83 12.52 0.61
N VAL A 41 2.74 11.75 0.42
CA VAL A 41 2.80 10.39 -0.14
C VAL A 41 3.67 10.33 -1.39
N HIS A 42 3.50 11.32 -2.29
CA HIS A 42 4.33 11.45 -3.49
C HIS A 42 5.82 11.62 -3.18
N ALA A 43 6.19 12.46 -2.22
CA ALA A 43 7.59 12.65 -1.86
C ALA A 43 8.21 11.38 -1.29
N THR A 44 7.51 10.69 -0.36
CA THR A 44 8.00 9.43 0.21
C THR A 44 8.18 8.35 -0.85
N LEU A 45 7.17 8.11 -1.69
CA LEU A 45 7.25 7.09 -2.73
C LEU A 45 8.24 7.45 -3.85
N SER A 46 8.39 8.75 -4.17
CA SER A 46 9.41 9.19 -5.14
C SER A 46 10.82 8.94 -4.64
N LEU A 47 11.07 9.12 -3.33
CA LEU A 47 12.36 8.81 -2.71
C LEU A 47 12.65 7.31 -2.78
N ILE A 48 11.64 6.48 -2.49
CA ILE A 48 11.77 5.02 -2.64
C ILE A 48 12.06 4.66 -4.11
N ASN A 49 11.33 5.25 -5.06
CA ASN A 49 11.47 4.96 -6.48
C ASN A 49 12.79 5.45 -7.11
N ALA A 50 13.46 6.43 -6.48
CA ALA A 50 14.76 6.90 -6.91
C ALA A 50 15.89 5.89 -6.65
N GLU A 51 15.67 4.93 -5.76
CA GLU A 51 16.63 3.86 -5.47
C GLU A 51 16.26 2.55 -6.20
N PRO A 52 17.27 1.80 -6.69
CA PRO A 52 17.03 0.48 -7.28
C PRO A 52 16.41 -0.45 -6.22
N VAL A 53 15.53 -1.34 -6.67
CA VAL A 53 14.90 -2.31 -5.77
C VAL A 53 15.97 -3.22 -5.17
N ASN A 54 16.01 -3.23 -3.84
CA ASN A 54 16.90 -4.10 -3.10
C ASN A 54 16.16 -5.38 -2.72
N TRP A 55 16.49 -6.49 -3.39
CA TRP A 55 15.82 -7.78 -3.19
C TRP A 55 16.25 -8.52 -1.91
N TYR A 56 17.10 -7.94 -1.05
CA TYR A 56 17.42 -8.54 0.24
C TYR A 56 16.16 -8.54 1.14
N PRO A 57 15.80 -9.69 1.77
CA PRO A 57 14.56 -9.83 2.54
C PRO A 57 14.30 -8.74 3.58
N GLN A 58 15.34 -8.34 4.33
CA GLN A 58 15.21 -7.32 5.37
C GLN A 58 14.94 -5.92 4.79
N GLU A 59 15.56 -5.59 3.66
CA GLU A 59 15.39 -4.28 3.02
C GLU A 59 14.02 -4.19 2.36
N LEU A 60 13.56 -5.27 1.71
CA LEU A 60 12.17 -5.39 1.24
C LEU A 60 11.16 -5.24 2.38
N LEU A 61 11.41 -5.88 3.52
CA LEU A 61 10.54 -5.78 4.68
C LEU A 61 10.47 -4.35 5.21
N ASN A 62 11.61 -3.65 5.31
CA ASN A 62 11.66 -2.25 5.73
C ASN A 62 10.87 -1.36 4.75
N GLU A 63 11.06 -1.56 3.45
CA GLU A 63 10.38 -0.79 2.41
C GLU A 63 8.86 -1.01 2.44
N PHE A 64 8.40 -2.27 2.50
CA PHE A 64 6.98 -2.59 2.63
C PHE A 64 6.38 -2.03 3.92
N THR A 65 7.15 -2.00 5.02
CA THR A 65 6.70 -1.39 6.28
C THR A 65 6.45 0.10 6.09
N ILE A 66 7.37 0.82 5.46
CA ILE A 66 7.20 2.25 5.16
C ILE A 66 5.97 2.46 4.27
N VAL A 67 5.81 1.66 3.23
CA VAL A 67 4.65 1.77 2.33
C VAL A 67 3.35 1.52 3.10
N ARG A 68 3.29 0.46 3.93
CA ARG A 68 2.14 0.09 4.74
C ARG A 68 1.77 1.16 5.75
N ASP A 69 2.74 1.73 6.45
CA ASP A 69 2.49 2.79 7.44
C ASP A 69 1.94 4.06 6.78
N ASN A 70 2.48 4.43 5.62
CA ASN A 70 1.93 5.57 4.87
C ASN A 70 0.54 5.28 4.30
N LEU A 71 0.29 4.05 3.81
CA LEU A 71 -1.01 3.62 3.32
C LEU A 71 -2.08 3.65 4.44
N TYR A 72 -1.74 3.13 5.62
CA TYR A 72 -2.59 3.22 6.81
C TYR A 72 -2.92 4.67 7.14
N ASN A 73 -1.91 5.54 7.19
CA ASN A 73 -2.11 6.97 7.43
C ASN A 73 -3.03 7.61 6.37
N THR A 74 -2.83 7.31 5.08
CA THR A 74 -3.69 7.81 4.00
C THR A 74 -5.13 7.31 4.12
N CYS A 75 -5.35 6.02 4.41
CA CYS A 75 -6.71 5.47 4.56
C CYS A 75 -7.44 6.06 5.80
N HIS A 76 -6.71 6.27 6.90
CA HIS A 76 -7.26 6.75 8.17
C HIS A 76 -7.19 8.28 8.36
N GLN A 77 -6.66 9.04 7.39
CA GLN A 77 -6.80 10.50 7.33
C GLN A 77 -8.28 10.93 7.36
N PHE A 78 -9.21 10.09 6.90
CA PHE A 78 -10.65 10.30 7.04
C PHE A 78 -11.13 10.37 8.48
N ASP A 79 -10.63 9.47 9.33
CA ASP A 79 -11.08 9.39 10.72
C ASP A 79 -10.77 10.68 11.48
N GLN A 80 -9.67 11.33 11.11
CA GLN A 80 -9.21 12.60 11.67
C GLN A 80 -9.95 13.82 11.09
N SER A 81 -10.57 13.67 9.91
CA SER A 81 -11.25 14.76 9.18
C SER A 81 -12.77 14.83 9.42
N ARG A 82 -13.33 13.92 10.23
CA ARG A 82 -14.78 13.80 10.50
C ARG A 82 -15.44 15.03 11.14
N ILE A 83 -14.67 16.00 11.61
CA ILE A 83 -15.18 17.17 12.36
C ILE A 83 -15.39 18.40 11.44
N THR A 84 -14.98 18.38 10.16
CA THR A 84 -15.01 19.57 9.29
C THR A 84 -15.75 19.36 7.96
N GLU A 85 -16.32 20.42 7.39
CA GLU A 85 -17.01 20.45 6.07
C GLU A 85 -16.13 20.00 4.88
N GLN A 86 -14.83 19.77 5.11
CA GLN A 86 -13.87 19.21 4.13
C GLN A 86 -14.16 17.76 3.76
N PHE A 87 -15.08 17.09 4.46
CA PHE A 87 -15.56 15.73 4.18
C PHE A 87 -15.94 15.48 2.71
N SER A 88 -16.46 16.49 2.01
CA SER A 88 -16.97 16.37 0.64
C SER A 88 -15.90 16.17 -0.44
N SER A 89 -14.62 16.46 -0.18
CA SER A 89 -13.55 16.32 -1.20
C SER A 89 -12.39 15.44 -0.77
N THR A 90 -12.27 15.14 0.53
CA THR A 90 -11.18 14.31 1.07
C THR A 90 -11.16 12.91 0.45
N HIS A 91 -12.32 12.31 0.11
CA HIS A 91 -12.43 11.00 -0.57
C HIS A 91 -11.80 10.99 -1.96
N LEU A 92 -11.92 12.07 -2.71
CA LEU A 92 -11.27 12.19 -4.01
C LEU A 92 -9.75 12.26 -3.87
N LYS A 93 -9.25 13.02 -2.88
CA LYS A 93 -7.81 13.12 -2.63
C LYS A 93 -7.22 11.79 -2.21
N ILE A 94 -7.85 11.10 -1.25
CA ILE A 94 -7.37 9.80 -0.78
C ILE A 94 -7.49 8.75 -1.88
N GLY A 95 -8.59 8.74 -2.65
CA GLY A 95 -8.70 7.90 -3.83
C GLY A 95 -7.57 8.12 -4.84
N ALA A 96 -7.19 9.37 -5.10
CA ALA A 96 -6.07 9.69 -5.98
C ALA A 96 -4.72 9.19 -5.42
N GLU A 97 -4.48 9.37 -4.11
CA GLU A 97 -3.28 8.84 -3.44
C GLU A 97 -3.22 7.31 -3.51
N LEU A 98 -4.35 6.62 -3.26
CA LEU A 98 -4.45 5.16 -3.36
C LEU A 98 -4.19 4.66 -4.79
N LYS A 99 -4.70 5.34 -5.82
CA LYS A 99 -4.37 5.01 -7.21
C LYS A 99 -2.89 5.19 -7.49
N TYR A 100 -2.27 6.21 -6.92
CA TYR A 100 -0.82 6.39 -7.02
C TYR A 100 -0.04 5.26 -6.34
N TYR A 101 -0.49 4.75 -5.19
CA TYR A 101 0.08 3.53 -4.59
C TYR A 101 -0.05 2.32 -5.53
N ILE A 102 -1.21 2.12 -6.16
CA ILE A 102 -1.42 1.01 -7.11
C ILE A 102 -0.39 1.08 -8.25
N HIS A 103 -0.19 2.27 -8.82
CA HIS A 103 0.77 2.48 -9.91
C HIS A 103 2.20 2.27 -9.42
N PHE A 104 2.55 2.86 -8.28
CA PHE A 104 3.86 2.69 -7.66
C PHE A 104 4.20 1.21 -7.41
N ILE A 105 3.32 0.44 -6.77
CA ILE A 105 3.52 -0.99 -6.51
C ILE A 105 3.67 -1.78 -7.81
N SER A 106 2.81 -1.48 -8.80
CA SER A 106 2.81 -2.16 -10.09
C SER A 106 4.10 -1.94 -10.86
N ASP A 107 4.61 -0.71 -10.87
CA ASP A 107 5.82 -0.36 -11.62
C ASP A 107 7.09 -0.80 -10.87
N ARG A 108 7.13 -0.59 -9.55
CA ARG A 108 8.32 -0.87 -8.73
C ARG A 108 8.64 -2.36 -8.67
N TYR A 109 7.63 -3.21 -8.53
CA TYR A 109 7.82 -4.65 -8.38
C TYR A 109 7.43 -5.45 -9.62
N LYS A 110 7.27 -4.82 -10.80
CA LYS A 110 6.82 -5.48 -12.05
C LYS A 110 7.55 -6.78 -12.43
N GLU A 111 8.80 -6.94 -11.98
CA GLU A 111 9.61 -8.13 -12.23
C GLU A 111 9.29 -9.29 -11.27
N ASN A 112 8.53 -9.02 -10.21
CA ASN A 112 8.09 -9.97 -9.22
C ASN A 112 6.57 -9.88 -8.99
N THR A 113 5.84 -10.65 -9.80
CA THR A 113 4.38 -10.79 -9.78
C THR A 113 3.81 -11.01 -8.38
N TRP A 114 4.46 -11.86 -7.58
CA TRP A 114 4.02 -12.16 -6.23
C TRP A 114 4.13 -10.95 -5.29
N LEU A 115 5.27 -10.24 -5.27
CA LEU A 115 5.41 -9.02 -4.47
C LEU A 115 4.47 -7.91 -4.93
N THR A 116 4.26 -7.76 -6.24
CA THR A 116 3.24 -6.85 -6.76
C THR A 116 1.86 -7.21 -6.22
N LEU A 117 1.46 -8.49 -6.31
CA LEU A 117 0.17 -8.96 -5.83
C LEU A 117 -0.01 -8.70 -4.33
N ILE A 118 1.02 -8.93 -3.52
CA ILE A 118 0.98 -8.66 -2.08
C ILE A 118 0.84 -7.18 -1.79
N GLY A 119 1.57 -6.32 -2.50
CA GLY A 119 1.41 -4.87 -2.35
C GLY A 119 -0.01 -4.41 -2.71
N LEU A 120 -0.62 -4.98 -3.76
CA LEU A 120 -2.01 -4.69 -4.14
C LEU A 120 -3.00 -5.21 -3.08
N LEU A 121 -2.78 -6.40 -2.54
CA LEU A 121 -3.60 -6.96 -1.46
C LEU A 121 -3.48 -6.14 -0.17
N MET A 122 -2.31 -5.59 0.13
CA MET A 122 -2.11 -4.69 1.25
C MET A 122 -2.93 -3.41 1.08
N ILE A 123 -2.91 -2.78 -0.10
CA ILE A 123 -3.78 -1.62 -0.42
C ILE A 123 -5.25 -1.99 -0.24
N ALA A 124 -5.65 -3.13 -0.80
CA ALA A 124 -7.04 -3.59 -0.73
C ALA A 124 -7.50 -3.86 0.71
N HIS A 125 -6.65 -4.51 1.50
CA HIS A 125 -6.92 -4.82 2.90
C HIS A 125 -7.14 -3.55 3.71
N GLU A 126 -6.23 -2.57 3.62
CA GLU A 126 -6.34 -1.30 4.35
C GLU A 126 -7.61 -0.53 3.94
N VAL A 127 -7.95 -0.48 2.64
CA VAL A 127 -9.22 0.12 2.18
C VAL A 127 -10.42 -0.56 2.81
N LEU A 128 -10.44 -1.90 2.88
CA LEU A 128 -11.54 -2.66 3.49
C LEU A 128 -11.59 -2.55 5.01
N GLN A 129 -10.52 -2.15 5.69
CA GLN A 129 -10.52 -1.88 7.13
C GLN A 129 -11.02 -0.46 7.49
N THR A 130 -11.18 0.42 6.50
CA THR A 130 -11.75 1.76 6.75
C THR A 130 -13.21 1.70 7.25
N PRO A 131 -13.68 2.73 7.98
CA PRO A 131 -15.06 2.80 8.43
C PRO A 131 -16.07 2.71 7.27
N SER A 132 -17.26 2.17 7.53
CA SER A 132 -18.27 1.86 6.50
C SER A 132 -18.59 3.00 5.53
N GLN A 133 -18.71 4.24 6.02
CA GLN A 133 -18.96 5.42 5.19
C GLN A 133 -17.80 5.70 4.24
N VAL A 134 -16.58 5.77 4.78
CA VAL A 134 -15.34 5.99 4.01
C VAL A 134 -15.14 4.90 2.98
N LYS A 135 -15.30 3.64 3.40
CA LYS A 135 -15.23 2.46 2.55
C LYS A 135 -16.17 2.58 1.36
N THR A 136 -17.41 3.02 1.60
CA THR A 136 -18.41 3.22 0.53
C THR A 136 -17.96 4.29 -0.45
N GLU A 137 -17.49 5.45 0.02
CA GLU A 137 -16.99 6.53 -0.84
C GLU A 137 -15.76 6.09 -1.66
N LEU A 138 -14.79 5.42 -1.02
CA LEU A 138 -13.61 4.92 -1.70
C LEU A 138 -13.96 3.88 -2.77
N ILE A 139 -14.84 2.92 -2.46
CA ILE A 139 -15.19 1.86 -3.41
C ILE A 139 -16.10 2.38 -4.52
N HIS A 140 -17.14 3.13 -4.18
CA HIS A 140 -18.18 3.54 -5.13
C HIS A 140 -17.79 4.77 -5.95
N VAL A 141 -17.34 5.84 -5.27
CA VAL A 141 -17.03 7.13 -5.91
C VAL A 141 -15.65 7.08 -6.55
N THR A 142 -14.62 6.68 -5.78
CA THR A 142 -13.24 6.69 -6.31
C THR A 142 -12.93 5.46 -7.18
N ARG A 143 -13.76 4.42 -7.09
CA ARG A 143 -13.66 3.16 -7.86
C ARG A 143 -12.37 2.39 -7.60
N ILE A 144 -11.79 2.56 -6.40
CA ILE A 144 -10.49 1.95 -6.08
C ILE A 144 -10.51 0.42 -6.16
N GLY A 145 -11.64 -0.21 -5.80
CA GLY A 145 -11.81 -1.65 -5.91
C GLY A 145 -11.68 -2.13 -7.37
N ARG A 146 -12.22 -1.37 -8.32
CA ARG A 146 -12.16 -1.69 -9.76
C ARG A 146 -10.73 -1.63 -10.26
N ASP A 147 -10.01 -0.57 -9.91
CA ASP A 147 -8.59 -0.40 -10.28
C ASP A 147 -7.74 -1.54 -9.70
N LEU A 148 -7.95 -1.91 -8.45
CA LEU A 148 -7.29 -3.04 -7.80
C LEU A 148 -7.59 -4.36 -8.51
N ALA A 149 -8.87 -4.67 -8.79
CA ALA A 149 -9.26 -5.92 -9.43
C ALA A 149 -8.67 -6.08 -10.84
N LEU A 150 -8.71 -5.01 -11.64
CA LEU A 150 -8.13 -5.02 -12.98
C LEU A 150 -6.60 -5.19 -12.92
N THR A 151 -5.94 -4.49 -12.00
CA THR A 151 -4.48 -4.58 -11.85
C THR A 151 -4.06 -5.97 -11.35
N MET A 152 -4.74 -6.52 -10.35
CA MET A 152 -4.48 -7.88 -9.85
C MET A 152 -4.72 -8.93 -10.94
N SER A 153 -5.78 -8.79 -11.75
CA SER A 153 -6.03 -9.69 -12.89
C SER A 153 -4.85 -9.71 -13.85
N ARG A 154 -4.32 -8.53 -14.21
CA ARG A 154 -3.17 -8.41 -15.11
C ARG A 154 -1.92 -9.08 -14.52
N VAL A 155 -1.61 -8.82 -13.26
CA VAL A 155 -0.43 -9.41 -12.57
C VAL A 155 -0.52 -10.94 -12.53
N ILE A 156 -1.71 -11.48 -12.22
CA ILE A 156 -1.96 -12.92 -12.19
C ILE A 156 -1.81 -13.54 -13.58
N GLN A 157 -2.31 -12.87 -14.64
CA GLN A 157 -2.15 -13.34 -16.03
C GLN A 157 -0.69 -13.35 -16.49
N GLU A 158 0.09 -12.36 -16.08
CA GLU A 158 1.53 -12.28 -16.37
C GLU A 158 2.31 -13.42 -15.69
N ASP A 159 1.91 -13.81 -14.48
CA ASP A 159 2.51 -14.93 -13.74
C ASP A 159 2.24 -16.29 -14.40
N VAL A 160 1.01 -16.53 -14.87
CA VAL A 160 0.67 -17.72 -15.68
C VAL A 160 1.58 -17.83 -16.91
N SER A 161 2.03 -16.68 -17.43
CA SER A 161 2.81 -16.61 -18.66
C SER A 161 4.32 -16.71 -18.43
N ASN A 162 4.81 -16.34 -17.25
CA ASN A 162 6.24 -16.16 -16.95
C ASN A 162 6.63 -16.85 -15.64
N ASN A 163 7.51 -17.87 -15.71
CA ASN A 163 8.14 -18.51 -14.55
C ASN A 163 9.13 -17.56 -13.84
N ASN A 164 8.60 -16.53 -13.17
CA ASN A 164 9.41 -15.48 -12.55
C ASN A 164 10.03 -15.90 -11.22
N ILE A 165 11.01 -15.09 -10.78
CA ILE A 165 11.85 -15.28 -9.59
C ILE A 165 11.00 -15.61 -8.36
N THR A 166 11.07 -16.87 -7.92
CA THR A 166 10.34 -17.36 -6.75
C THR A 166 11.11 -17.05 -5.48
N PHE A 167 10.56 -16.18 -4.63
CA PHE A 167 10.91 -16.19 -3.20
C PHE A 167 10.50 -17.52 -2.58
N ASP A 168 11.16 -17.91 -1.49
CA ASP A 168 10.74 -19.09 -0.74
C ASP A 168 9.36 -18.88 -0.10
N ASP A 169 8.61 -19.96 0.08
CA ASP A 169 7.23 -19.89 0.56
C ASP A 169 7.12 -19.42 2.02
N GLN A 170 8.18 -19.55 2.81
CA GLN A 170 8.22 -19.07 4.19
C GLN A 170 8.29 -17.54 4.23
N PHE A 171 9.17 -16.93 3.42
CA PHE A 171 9.23 -15.48 3.28
C PHE A 171 7.90 -14.92 2.78
N LYS A 172 7.27 -15.63 1.82
CA LYS A 172 5.95 -15.26 1.31
C LYS A 172 4.89 -15.22 2.42
N SER A 173 4.81 -16.29 3.20
CA SER A 173 3.89 -16.40 4.33
C SER A 173 4.18 -15.35 5.41
N ASN A 174 5.45 -15.05 5.67
CA ASN A 174 5.85 -14.06 6.68
C ASN A 174 5.41 -12.65 6.28
N LEU A 175 5.60 -12.24 5.02
CA LEU A 175 5.17 -10.92 4.55
C LEU A 175 3.65 -10.75 4.67
N LEU A 176 2.87 -11.76 4.29
CA LEU A 176 1.41 -11.75 4.46
C LEU A 176 1.02 -11.61 5.93
N HIS A 177 1.64 -12.40 6.81
CA HIS A 177 1.33 -12.34 8.22
C HIS A 177 1.67 -10.97 8.82
N ILE A 178 2.81 -10.38 8.43
CA ILE A 178 3.28 -9.11 8.98
C ILE A 178 2.39 -7.94 8.51
N PHE A 179 2.03 -7.88 7.23
CA PHE A 179 1.39 -6.68 6.67
C PHE A 179 -0.12 -6.73 6.60
N VAL A 180 -0.70 -7.92 6.48
CA VAL A 180 -2.15 -8.10 6.32
C VAL A 180 -2.75 -9.04 7.36
N ASN A 181 -1.96 -9.44 8.37
CA ASN A 181 -2.35 -10.36 9.44
C ASN A 181 -3.10 -11.60 8.92
N HIS A 182 -2.63 -12.13 7.79
CA HIS A 182 -3.27 -13.23 7.09
C HIS A 182 -2.24 -14.30 6.74
N ALA A 183 -2.58 -15.57 6.91
CA ALA A 183 -1.64 -16.67 6.66
C ALA A 183 -1.64 -17.16 5.20
N ASN A 184 -2.68 -16.85 4.44
CA ASN A 184 -2.90 -17.41 3.10
C ASN A 184 -3.32 -16.32 2.09
N TRP A 185 -2.47 -16.00 1.11
CA TRP A 185 -2.73 -14.93 0.16
C TRP A 185 -3.99 -15.18 -0.69
N PHE A 186 -4.26 -16.44 -1.05
CA PHE A 186 -5.37 -16.78 -1.93
C PHE A 186 -6.71 -16.60 -1.22
N LEU A 187 -6.79 -17.01 0.04
CA LEU A 187 -7.96 -16.75 0.88
C LEU A 187 -8.16 -15.25 1.08
N LEU A 188 -7.09 -14.49 1.35
CA LEU A 188 -7.18 -13.03 1.45
C LEU A 188 -7.67 -12.39 0.15
N LEU A 189 -7.13 -12.81 -1.00
CA LEU A 189 -7.55 -12.36 -2.32
C LEU A 189 -9.04 -12.63 -2.55
N LYS A 190 -9.48 -13.85 -2.24
CA LYS A 190 -10.87 -14.27 -2.38
C LYS A 190 -11.80 -13.41 -1.52
N ASP A 191 -11.50 -13.26 -0.24
CA ASP A 191 -12.31 -12.49 0.70
C ASP A 191 -12.37 -11.01 0.29
N THR A 192 -11.22 -10.45 -0.11
CA THR A 192 -11.11 -9.08 -0.60
C THR A 192 -11.94 -8.84 -1.86
N CYS A 193 -11.83 -9.71 -2.87
CA CYS A 193 -12.58 -9.58 -4.11
C CYS A 193 -14.09 -9.74 -3.87
N PHE A 194 -14.47 -10.66 -2.98
CA PHE A 194 -15.86 -10.85 -2.61
C PHE A 194 -16.44 -9.61 -1.92
N GLU A 195 -15.73 -9.05 -0.93
CA GLU A 195 -16.17 -7.87 -0.22
C GLU A 195 -16.24 -6.63 -1.14
N PHE A 196 -15.26 -6.43 -2.04
CA PHE A 196 -15.39 -5.38 -3.06
C PHE A 196 -16.61 -5.59 -3.96
N GLY A 197 -16.86 -6.83 -4.43
CA GLY A 197 -18.03 -7.14 -5.24
C GLY A 197 -19.36 -6.88 -4.53
N ARG A 198 -19.41 -7.03 -3.20
CA ARG A 198 -20.59 -6.67 -2.38
C ARG A 198 -20.78 -5.16 -2.28
N HIS A 199 -19.70 -4.41 -2.09
CA HIS A 199 -19.75 -2.96 -1.94
C HIS A 199 -19.91 -2.21 -3.28
N ASP A 200 -19.49 -2.81 -4.39
CA ASP A 200 -19.53 -2.22 -5.74
C ASP A 200 -20.58 -2.90 -6.63
N SER A 201 -21.82 -3.00 -6.12
CA SER A 201 -22.90 -3.75 -6.78
C SER A 201 -23.36 -3.15 -8.12
N GLU A 202 -23.08 -1.87 -8.35
CA GLU A 202 -23.48 -1.11 -9.54
C GLU A 202 -22.46 -1.19 -10.67
N TRP A 203 -21.29 -1.80 -10.46
CA TRP A 203 -20.34 -1.98 -11.55
C TRP A 203 -20.83 -3.03 -12.53
N GLU A 204 -21.06 -2.62 -13.77
CA GLU A 204 -21.47 -3.51 -14.87
C GLU A 204 -20.50 -4.67 -15.13
N PHE A 205 -19.22 -4.50 -14.73
CA PHE A 205 -18.19 -5.54 -14.82
C PHE A 205 -17.83 -6.16 -13.48
N LYS A 206 -18.73 -6.18 -12.49
CA LYS A 206 -18.47 -6.79 -11.17
C LYS A 206 -17.99 -8.25 -11.23
N GLN A 207 -18.30 -8.97 -12.32
CA GLN A 207 -17.74 -10.31 -12.59
C GLN A 207 -16.21 -10.33 -12.56
N ASN A 208 -15.55 -9.20 -12.85
CA ASN A 208 -14.09 -9.09 -12.83
C ASN A 208 -13.51 -9.38 -11.43
N TYR A 209 -14.21 -9.02 -10.35
CA TYR A 209 -13.78 -9.41 -8.99
C TYR A 209 -13.69 -10.93 -8.83
N TYR A 210 -14.67 -11.66 -9.35
CA TYR A 210 -14.69 -13.12 -9.30
C TYR A 210 -13.71 -13.74 -10.29
N GLN A 211 -13.48 -13.09 -11.43
CA GLN A 211 -12.52 -13.52 -12.43
C GLN A 211 -11.08 -13.52 -11.90
N VAL A 212 -10.70 -12.51 -11.09
CA VAL A 212 -9.40 -12.49 -10.38
C VAL A 212 -9.19 -13.79 -9.58
N VAL A 213 -10.19 -14.19 -8.79
CA VAL A 213 -10.14 -15.40 -7.97
C VAL A 213 -10.09 -16.66 -8.84
N SER A 214 -10.85 -16.70 -9.93
CA SER A 214 -10.82 -17.82 -10.88
C SER A 214 -9.45 -17.99 -11.52
N MET A 215 -8.78 -16.91 -11.91
CA MET A 215 -7.43 -16.94 -12.48
C MET A 215 -6.40 -17.43 -11.45
N ALA A 216 -6.46 -16.91 -10.22
CA ALA A 216 -5.60 -17.36 -9.13
C ALA A 216 -5.83 -18.85 -8.78
N THR A 217 -7.07 -19.34 -8.90
CA THR A 217 -7.37 -20.76 -8.70
C THR A 217 -6.69 -21.63 -9.77
N GLN A 218 -6.68 -21.19 -11.03
CA GLN A 218 -5.99 -21.89 -12.11
C GLN A 218 -4.48 -21.94 -11.87
N LEU A 219 -3.87 -20.86 -11.37
CA LEU A 219 -2.45 -20.85 -10.98
C LEU A 219 -2.13 -21.91 -9.92
N LEU A 220 -3.01 -22.13 -8.94
CA LEU A 220 -2.78 -23.11 -7.87
C LEU A 220 -2.97 -24.58 -8.32
N LEU A 221 -3.63 -24.80 -9.45
CA LEU A 221 -3.92 -26.15 -9.97
C LEU A 221 -2.91 -26.61 -11.03
N ASN A 222 -2.08 -25.70 -11.53
CA ASN A 222 -0.97 -25.97 -12.45
C ASN A 222 0.31 -26.27 -11.69
#